data_AF-A0A7L7Z0C3-F1
#
_entry.id   AF-A0A7L7Z0C3-F1
#
_cell.length_a   1.000
_cell.length_b   1.000
_cell.length_c   1.000
_cell.angle_alpha   90.00
_cell.angle_beta   90.00
_cell.angle_gamma   90.00
#
_symmetry.space_group_name_H-M   'P 1'
#
loop_
_entity.id
_entity.type
_entity.pdbx_description
1 polymer ?
#
loop_
_entity_poly.entity_id
_entity_poly.type
_entity_poly.pdbx_seq_one_letter_code
_entity_poly.pdbx_strand_id
1 'polypeptide(L)'
;MHFHETIDDLADSLLDSMADLSTGLIYAPNTTGKTRLAQRLKHRDADGVVLYNSYVEDVFTWDNERRVLKMNLGHELMKTIETQGLDGAIVDNFQHFTSGKIEPILDLANGEVSFGIHSGDDSSGGGIKISRAEESVFVWCVYYTVLSEAVDTLSDPVDLRSTSDYDGLTLAVIDDPVSSMDDVRIVTVALALSDLIKRASGVNLQFVIATHHPLFFNVLFNSLRRKRDRAYVLQRGRPAGWALKRQSQDAPFSYHLALIEEIQLAISEDRVQRSHFNQFRALLEKTANFLGYTGGWGELLKGPDAVVLTRVLNLYSHDRFADTDSSVISVELTDAFKNEFHEFLKAFNWRIAA
;
A
#
# COMPACT_ATOMS: atom_id res chain seq x y z
N MET A 1 -11.11 17.65 -14.60
CA MET A 1 -10.06 17.59 -13.57
C MET A 1 -10.57 18.43 -12.42
N HIS A 2 -10.83 17.81 -11.27
CA HIS A 2 -11.28 18.55 -10.09
C HIS A 2 -10.04 18.83 -9.24
N PHE A 3 -9.86 20.10 -8.90
CA PHE A 3 -8.77 20.58 -8.07
C PHE A 3 -9.34 20.96 -6.71
N HIS A 4 -8.68 20.53 -5.65
CA HIS A 4 -9.11 20.68 -4.27
C HIS A 4 -8.03 21.42 -3.50
N GLU A 5 -8.35 22.58 -2.92
CA GLU A 5 -7.38 23.38 -2.18
C GLU A 5 -7.07 22.76 -0.81
N THR A 6 -8.06 22.13 -0.19
CA THR A 6 -7.91 21.44 1.10
C THR A 6 -8.13 19.93 0.98
N ILE A 7 -7.60 19.19 1.97
CA ILE A 7 -7.84 17.75 2.08
C ILE A 7 -9.31 17.46 2.40
N ASP A 8 -10.00 18.40 3.04
CA ASP A 8 -11.41 18.29 3.40
C ASP A 8 -12.28 18.36 2.14
N ASP A 9 -11.99 19.30 1.23
CA ASP A 9 -12.68 19.40 -0.07
C ASP A 9 -12.44 18.15 -0.95
N LEU A 10 -11.24 17.56 -0.87
CA LEU A 10 -10.93 16.32 -1.55
C LEU A 10 -11.74 15.15 -0.98
N ALA A 11 -11.83 15.05 0.35
CA ALA A 11 -12.59 14.01 1.02
C ALA A 11 -14.09 14.12 0.70
N ASP A 12 -14.65 15.34 0.75
CA ASP A 12 -16.03 15.63 0.33
C ASP A 12 -16.28 15.18 -1.10
N SER A 13 -15.47 15.68 -2.04
CA SER A 13 -15.64 15.34 -3.44
C SER A 13 -15.47 13.85 -3.71
N LEU A 14 -14.61 13.15 -2.97
CA LEU A 14 -14.46 11.71 -3.08
C LEU A 14 -15.73 11.00 -2.59
N LEU A 15 -16.25 11.35 -1.42
CA LEU A 15 -17.47 10.76 -0.86
C LEU A 15 -18.69 11.02 -1.77
N ASP A 16 -18.84 12.24 -2.28
CA ASP A 16 -19.89 12.58 -3.24
C ASP A 16 -19.78 11.73 -4.51
N SER A 17 -18.55 11.55 -5.03
CA SER A 17 -18.31 10.70 -6.19
C SER A 17 -18.57 9.22 -5.91
N MET A 18 -18.50 8.82 -4.64
CA MET A 18 -18.70 7.46 -4.16
C MET A 18 -20.17 7.12 -3.92
N ALA A 19 -21.10 8.08 -3.89
CA ALA A 19 -22.51 7.83 -3.55
C ALA A 19 -23.16 6.66 -4.33
N ASP A 20 -22.87 6.53 -5.63
CA ASP A 20 -23.39 5.45 -6.48
C ASP A 20 -22.41 4.27 -6.67
N LEU A 21 -21.24 4.35 -6.06
CA LEU A 21 -20.15 3.40 -6.21
C LEU A 21 -20.15 2.35 -5.09
N SER A 22 -19.46 1.25 -5.37
CA SER A 22 -19.10 0.25 -4.37
C SER A 22 -17.63 0.40 -4.00
N THR A 23 -16.78 0.78 -4.97
CA THR A 23 -15.33 0.85 -4.77
C THR A 23 -14.72 2.09 -5.43
N GLY A 24 -13.90 2.82 -4.67
CA GLY A 24 -13.00 3.86 -5.13
C GLY A 24 -11.55 3.43 -4.95
N LEU A 25 -10.90 3.01 -6.03
CA LEU A 25 -9.49 2.62 -6.03
C LEU A 25 -8.62 3.82 -6.41
N ILE A 26 -7.66 4.19 -5.58
CA ILE A 26 -6.86 5.41 -5.74
C ILE A 26 -5.38 5.03 -5.80
N TYR A 27 -4.74 5.33 -6.93
CA TYR A 27 -3.28 5.36 -6.98
C TYR A 27 -2.82 6.73 -6.51
N ALA A 28 -1.95 6.81 -5.51
CA ALA A 28 -1.27 8.05 -5.16
C ALA A 28 0.20 7.80 -4.80
N PRO A 29 1.13 8.54 -5.43
CA PRO A 29 2.54 8.51 -5.06
C PRO A 29 2.77 8.77 -3.57
N ASN A 30 3.94 8.37 -3.07
CA ASN A 30 4.38 8.73 -1.73
C ASN A 30 4.35 10.24 -1.53
N THR A 31 4.10 10.68 -0.29
CA THR A 31 4.01 12.11 0.10
C THR A 31 2.80 12.90 -0.46
N THR A 32 1.90 12.26 -1.20
CA THR A 32 0.66 12.90 -1.69
C THR A 32 -0.39 13.13 -0.59
N GLY A 33 -0.25 12.47 0.56
CA GLY A 33 -1.14 12.63 1.71
C GLY A 33 -2.26 11.60 1.83
N LYS A 34 -2.08 10.38 1.29
CA LYS A 34 -3.05 9.27 1.38
C LYS A 34 -3.50 8.99 2.82
N THR A 35 -2.56 8.89 3.75
CA THR A 35 -2.86 8.69 5.17
C THR A 35 -3.65 9.84 5.79
N ARG A 36 -3.42 11.09 5.34
CA ARG A 36 -4.22 12.24 5.77
C ARG A 36 -5.64 12.16 5.23
N LEU A 37 -5.82 11.77 3.95
CA LEU A 37 -7.14 11.53 3.37
C LEU A 37 -7.87 10.43 4.14
N ALA A 38 -7.22 9.29 4.39
CA ALA A 38 -7.80 8.16 5.08
C ALA A 38 -8.26 8.52 6.51
N GLN A 39 -7.41 9.23 7.27
CA GLN A 39 -7.77 9.73 8.60
C GLN A 39 -8.93 10.72 8.56
N ARG A 40 -8.99 11.58 7.53
CA ARG A 40 -10.09 12.53 7.37
C ARG A 40 -11.43 11.85 7.07
N LEU A 41 -11.42 10.77 6.29
CA LEU A 41 -12.60 9.94 6.06
C LEU A 41 -13.08 9.31 7.38
N LYS A 42 -12.19 8.71 8.17
CA LYS A 42 -12.53 8.16 9.50
C LYS A 42 -13.03 9.21 10.49
N HIS A 43 -12.46 10.41 10.50
CA HIS A 43 -12.94 11.47 11.41
C HIS A 43 -14.33 12.02 11.08
N ARG A 44 -14.80 11.90 9.83
CA ARG A 44 -16.14 12.37 9.43
C ARG A 44 -17.24 11.46 9.94
N ASP A 45 -16.94 10.16 10.06
CA ASP A 45 -17.84 9.16 10.59
C ASP A 45 -17.01 8.11 11.35
N ALA A 46 -16.79 8.40 12.63
CA ALA A 46 -15.91 7.59 13.48
C ALA A 46 -16.44 6.18 13.69
N ASP A 47 -17.76 5.99 13.69
CA ASP A 47 -18.39 4.71 13.97
C ASP A 47 -18.73 3.95 12.69
N GLY A 48 -19.04 4.64 11.59
CA GLY A 48 -19.38 4.01 10.31
C GLY A 48 -18.20 3.72 9.37
N VAL A 49 -16.98 4.14 9.75
CA VAL A 49 -15.76 3.90 8.95
C VAL A 49 -14.83 2.92 9.65
N VAL A 50 -14.49 1.81 8.99
CA VAL A 50 -13.39 0.94 9.39
C VAL A 50 -12.12 1.31 8.60
N LEU A 51 -10.98 1.47 9.28
CA LEU A 51 -9.77 2.05 8.70
C LEU A 51 -8.55 1.14 8.89
N TYR A 52 -7.85 0.82 7.80
CA TYR A 52 -6.48 0.32 7.81
C TYR A 52 -5.52 1.39 7.32
N ASN A 53 -4.47 1.68 8.09
CA ASN A 53 -3.34 2.51 7.69
C ASN A 53 -2.14 2.26 8.64
N SER A 54 -1.07 3.06 8.49
CA SER A 54 0.12 2.96 9.35
C SER A 54 -0.15 3.11 10.85
N TYR A 55 -1.21 3.83 11.26
CA TYR A 55 -1.55 3.97 12.69
C TYR A 55 -2.10 2.66 13.27
N VAL A 56 -2.72 1.82 12.43
CA VAL A 56 -3.12 0.45 12.83
C VAL A 56 -1.88 -0.42 13.00
N GLU A 57 -0.86 -0.25 12.17
CA GLU A 57 0.43 -0.95 12.35
C GLU A 57 1.10 -0.54 13.67
N ASP A 58 1.02 0.72 14.07
CA ASP A 58 1.56 1.22 15.34
C ASP A 58 0.83 0.67 16.60
N VAL A 59 -0.35 0.06 16.44
CA VAL A 59 -1.03 -0.69 17.52
C VAL A 59 -0.21 -1.91 17.96
N PHE A 60 0.66 -2.39 17.07
CA PHE A 60 1.51 -3.55 17.28
C PHE A 60 2.95 -3.12 17.52
N THR A 61 3.59 -3.68 18.55
CA THR A 61 4.97 -3.35 18.90
C THR A 61 5.77 -4.61 19.23
N TRP A 62 6.90 -4.79 18.57
CA TRP A 62 7.77 -5.94 18.82
C TRP A 62 8.56 -5.77 20.14
N ASP A 63 8.41 -6.73 21.05
CA ASP A 63 9.23 -6.87 22.26
C ASP A 63 10.43 -7.79 21.97
N ASN A 64 11.63 -7.21 21.90
CA ASN A 64 12.85 -7.95 21.58
C ASN A 64 13.30 -8.91 22.69
N GLU A 65 13.02 -8.59 23.96
CA GLU A 65 13.46 -9.40 25.10
C GLU A 65 12.61 -10.67 25.18
N ARG A 66 11.30 -10.51 25.01
CA ARG A 66 10.32 -11.60 25.10
C ARG A 66 10.07 -12.29 23.76
N ARG A 67 10.51 -11.69 22.65
CA ARG A 67 10.31 -12.17 21.26
C ARG A 67 8.83 -12.39 20.94
N VAL A 68 8.01 -11.42 21.34
CA VAL A 68 6.57 -11.40 21.08
C VAL A 68 6.20 -10.07 20.43
N LEU A 69 5.18 -10.10 19.58
CA LEU A 69 4.52 -8.92 19.08
C LEU A 69 3.40 -8.56 20.07
N LYS A 70 3.49 -7.37 20.68
CA LYS A 70 2.46 -6.87 21.59
C LYS A 70 1.40 -6.12 20.81
N MET A 71 0.14 -6.37 21.13
CA MET A 71 -1.01 -5.61 20.64
C MET A 71 -1.56 -4.78 21.81
N ASN A 72 -1.92 -3.52 21.55
CA ASN A 72 -2.50 -2.67 22.59
C ASN A 72 -3.89 -3.17 23.02
N LEU A 73 -3.98 -3.75 24.22
CA LEU A 73 -5.22 -4.25 24.84
C LEU A 73 -6.37 -3.23 24.88
N GLY A 74 -6.08 -1.94 24.92
CA GLY A 74 -7.09 -0.88 24.94
C GLY A 74 -7.65 -0.52 23.55
N HIS A 75 -7.13 -1.11 22.48
CA HIS A 75 -7.55 -0.81 21.11
C HIS A 75 -8.82 -1.58 20.73
N GLU A 76 -9.70 -0.97 19.93
CA GLU A 76 -10.99 -1.57 19.52
C GLU A 76 -10.84 -2.95 18.86
N LEU A 77 -9.80 -3.13 18.05
CA LEU A 77 -9.47 -4.40 17.40
C LEU A 77 -9.33 -5.56 18.41
N MET A 78 -8.70 -5.34 19.56
CA MET A 78 -8.53 -6.40 20.57
C MET A 78 -9.87 -6.89 21.10
N LYS A 79 -10.73 -5.94 21.46
CA LYS A 79 -12.07 -6.24 21.93
C LYS A 79 -12.88 -6.99 20.89
N THR A 80 -12.80 -6.58 19.61
CA THR A 80 -13.49 -7.25 18.51
C THR A 80 -12.99 -8.68 18.31
N ILE A 81 -11.67 -8.90 18.28
CA ILE A 81 -11.06 -10.24 18.12
C ILE A 81 -11.52 -11.18 19.23
N GLU A 82 -11.48 -10.73 20.48
CA GLU A 82 -11.90 -11.53 21.63
C GLU A 82 -13.40 -11.83 21.63
N THR A 83 -14.23 -10.81 21.37
CA THR A 83 -15.70 -10.94 21.44
C THR A 83 -16.24 -11.84 20.33
N GLN A 84 -15.65 -11.76 19.14
CA GLN A 84 -16.08 -12.52 17.96
C GLN A 84 -15.28 -13.82 17.75
N GLY A 85 -14.28 -14.11 18.59
CA GLY A 85 -13.50 -15.36 18.51
C GLY A 85 -12.70 -15.50 17.21
N LEU A 86 -12.00 -14.44 16.82
CA LEU A 86 -11.37 -14.34 15.49
C LEU A 86 -9.92 -14.87 15.44
N ASP A 87 -9.37 -15.37 16.54
CA ASP A 87 -7.99 -15.82 16.65
C ASP A 87 -7.65 -16.93 15.65
N GLY A 88 -8.51 -17.95 15.51
CA GLY A 88 -8.31 -19.03 14.53
C GLY A 88 -8.29 -18.51 13.09
N ALA A 89 -9.22 -17.63 12.73
CA ALA A 89 -9.27 -17.04 11.39
C ALA A 89 -8.08 -16.13 11.09
N ILE A 90 -7.51 -15.46 12.10
CA ILE A 90 -6.25 -14.70 11.96
C ILE A 90 -5.08 -15.64 11.66
N VAL A 91 -4.98 -16.77 12.36
CA VAL A 91 -3.94 -17.79 12.11
C VAL A 91 -4.06 -18.33 10.69
N ASP A 92 -5.26 -18.73 10.27
CA ASP A 92 -5.53 -19.27 8.93
C ASP A 92 -5.16 -18.26 7.83
N ASN A 93 -5.57 -17.00 7.99
CA ASN A 93 -5.24 -15.93 7.04
C ASN A 93 -3.72 -15.68 6.99
N PHE A 94 -3.03 -15.68 8.13
CA PHE A 94 -1.58 -15.53 8.16
C PHE A 94 -0.87 -16.68 7.44
N GLN A 95 -1.30 -17.92 7.68
CA GLN A 95 -0.76 -19.07 6.96
C GLN A 95 -1.04 -19.01 5.46
N HIS A 96 -2.20 -18.49 5.06
CA HIS A 96 -2.56 -18.31 3.65
C HIS A 96 -1.72 -17.23 2.95
N PHE A 97 -1.48 -16.10 3.61
CA PHE A 97 -0.67 -15.00 3.06
C PHE A 97 0.84 -15.23 3.19
N THR A 98 1.24 -16.21 3.99
CA THR A 98 2.64 -16.65 4.14
C THR A 98 2.82 -18.06 3.54
N SER A 99 4.03 -18.61 3.62
CA SER A 99 4.31 -19.96 3.09
C SER A 99 3.92 -21.09 4.05
N GLY A 100 3.12 -20.79 5.09
CA GLY A 100 2.69 -21.74 6.12
C GLY A 100 3.80 -22.25 7.06
N LYS A 101 5.03 -21.74 6.94
CA LYS A 101 6.18 -22.19 7.76
C LYS A 101 6.16 -21.66 9.19
N ILE A 102 5.56 -20.49 9.38
CA ILE A 102 5.49 -19.78 10.65
C ILE A 102 4.02 -19.65 11.02
N GLU A 103 3.72 -19.91 12.27
CA GLU A 103 2.37 -19.88 12.82
C GLU A 103 2.32 -18.91 14.01
N PRO A 104 1.39 -17.94 14.00
CA PRO A 104 1.15 -17.06 15.13
C PRO A 104 0.37 -17.81 16.21
N ILE A 105 0.72 -17.55 17.47
CA ILE A 105 0.05 -18.07 18.65
C ILE A 105 -0.39 -16.85 19.45
N LEU A 106 -1.70 -16.61 19.47
CA LEU A 106 -2.30 -15.42 20.07
C LEU A 106 -2.66 -15.69 21.54
N ASP A 107 -2.06 -14.93 22.45
CA ASP A 107 -2.46 -14.80 23.84
C ASP A 107 -3.20 -13.47 24.02
N LEU A 108 -4.50 -13.50 23.72
CA LEU A 108 -5.35 -12.30 23.75
C LEU A 108 -5.42 -11.70 25.17
N ALA A 109 -5.41 -12.54 26.21
CA ALA A 109 -5.49 -12.10 27.60
C ALA A 109 -4.32 -11.18 28.01
N ASN A 110 -3.13 -11.41 27.44
CA ASN A 110 -1.96 -10.56 27.67
C ASN A 110 -1.70 -9.58 26.51
N GLY A 111 -2.46 -9.64 25.42
CA GLY A 111 -2.23 -8.85 24.21
C GLY A 111 -0.92 -9.21 23.54
N GLU A 112 -0.55 -10.48 23.53
CA GLU A 112 0.73 -10.96 23.03
C GLU A 112 0.55 -11.96 21.90
N VAL A 113 1.42 -11.88 20.90
CA VAL A 113 1.49 -12.83 19.80
C VAL A 113 2.91 -13.36 19.72
N SER A 114 3.05 -14.67 19.89
CA SER A 114 4.32 -15.36 19.67
C SER A 114 4.27 -16.11 18.34
N PHE A 115 5.43 -16.41 17.77
CA PHE A 115 5.52 -17.10 16.48
C PHE A 115 6.32 -18.39 16.64
N GLY A 116 5.78 -19.49 16.09
CA GLY A 116 6.40 -20.82 16.10
C GLY A 116 6.56 -21.39 14.68
N ILE A 117 7.38 -22.43 14.53
CA ILE A 117 7.44 -23.18 13.26
C ILE A 117 6.30 -24.19 13.24
N HIS A 118 5.61 -24.25 12.09
CA HIS A 118 4.62 -25.28 11.81
C HIS A 118 5.34 -26.63 11.58
N SER A 119 5.61 -27.32 12.68
CA SER A 119 6.03 -28.72 12.69
C SER A 119 4.83 -29.51 13.20
N GLY A 120 4.36 -30.52 12.47
CA GLY A 120 3.26 -31.40 12.92
C GLY A 120 3.57 -32.25 14.16
N ASP A 121 4.59 -31.88 14.93
CA ASP A 121 5.00 -32.44 16.23
C ASP A 121 4.74 -31.37 17.32
N ASP A 122 4.23 -31.81 18.48
CA ASP A 122 3.87 -31.02 19.68
C ASP A 122 5.03 -30.21 20.34
N SER A 123 6.14 -30.01 19.63
CA SER A 123 7.33 -29.29 20.09
C SER A 123 7.61 -28.01 19.28
N SER A 124 6.56 -27.35 18.78
CA SER A 124 6.64 -26.02 18.17
C SER A 124 7.00 -24.97 19.24
N GLY A 125 8.29 -24.87 19.56
CA GLY A 125 8.81 -23.83 20.43
C GLY A 125 8.49 -22.44 19.87
N GLY A 126 7.62 -21.70 20.55
CA GLY A 126 7.33 -20.29 20.25
C GLY A 126 8.53 -19.37 20.52
N GLY A 127 8.39 -18.09 20.14
CA GLY A 127 9.41 -17.07 20.37
C GLY A 127 10.43 -16.92 19.22
N ILE A 128 10.02 -17.25 18.00
CA ILE A 128 10.78 -16.96 16.80
C ILE A 128 10.64 -15.49 16.45
N LYS A 129 11.77 -14.84 16.15
CA LYS A 129 11.76 -13.50 15.60
C LYS A 129 11.35 -13.56 14.13
N ILE A 130 10.31 -12.83 13.79
CA ILE A 130 9.87 -12.62 12.42
C ILE A 130 10.48 -11.35 11.83
N SER A 131 10.45 -11.24 10.51
CA SER A 131 10.88 -10.07 9.76
C SER A 131 9.83 -8.95 9.83
N ARG A 132 10.23 -7.70 9.55
CA ARG A 132 9.29 -6.57 9.44
C ARG A 132 8.20 -6.81 8.40
N ALA A 133 8.54 -7.48 7.29
CA ALA A 133 7.56 -7.83 6.27
C ALA A 133 6.51 -8.83 6.80
N GLU A 134 6.92 -9.80 7.61
CA GLU A 134 6.00 -10.75 8.25
C GLU A 134 5.16 -10.08 9.35
N GLU A 135 5.72 -9.12 10.10
CA GLU A 135 4.97 -8.30 11.05
C GLU A 135 3.84 -7.53 10.33
N SER A 136 4.16 -6.81 9.24
CA SER A 136 3.16 -6.08 8.45
C SER A 136 2.09 -7.01 7.85
N VAL A 137 2.48 -8.21 7.39
CA VAL A 137 1.51 -9.22 6.94
C VAL A 137 0.59 -9.64 8.08
N PHE A 138 1.12 -9.88 9.28
CA PHE A 138 0.30 -10.25 10.44
C PHE A 138 -0.71 -9.16 10.80
N VAL A 139 -0.29 -7.89 10.85
CA VAL A 139 -1.20 -6.77 11.11
C VAL A 139 -2.30 -6.71 10.05
N TRP A 140 -1.94 -6.87 8.77
CA TRP A 140 -2.92 -6.96 7.70
C TRP A 140 -3.89 -8.14 7.90
N CYS A 141 -3.43 -9.31 8.36
CA CYS A 141 -4.30 -10.46 8.65
C CYS A 141 -5.32 -10.13 9.73
N VAL A 142 -4.90 -9.47 10.82
CA VAL A 142 -5.82 -9.04 11.89
C VAL A 142 -6.92 -8.16 11.33
N TYR A 143 -6.56 -7.12 10.57
CA TYR A 143 -7.54 -6.23 9.97
C TYR A 143 -8.43 -6.93 8.94
N TYR A 144 -7.84 -7.72 8.05
CA TYR A 144 -8.57 -8.45 7.02
C TYR A 144 -9.58 -9.42 7.61
N THR A 145 -9.25 -10.12 8.70
CA THR A 145 -10.18 -10.99 9.41
C THR A 145 -11.36 -10.19 9.98
N VAL A 146 -11.10 -9.08 10.67
CA VAL A 146 -12.18 -8.22 11.22
C VAL A 146 -13.07 -7.66 10.11
N LEU A 147 -12.49 -7.23 8.98
CA LEU A 147 -13.24 -6.73 7.85
C LEU A 147 -14.05 -7.84 7.16
N SER A 148 -13.51 -9.06 7.06
CA SER A 148 -14.25 -10.20 6.53
C SER A 148 -15.44 -10.56 7.41
N GLU A 149 -15.25 -10.63 8.74
CA GLU A 149 -16.32 -10.88 9.71
C GLU A 149 -17.43 -9.83 9.59
N ALA A 150 -17.07 -8.55 9.46
CA ALA A 150 -18.02 -7.48 9.24
C ALA A 150 -18.83 -7.66 7.94
N VAL A 151 -18.17 -8.04 6.84
CA VAL A 151 -18.84 -8.32 5.56
C VAL A 151 -19.78 -9.52 5.67
N ASP A 152 -19.35 -10.59 6.32
CA ASP A 152 -20.14 -11.81 6.49
C ASP A 152 -21.36 -11.53 7.38
N THR A 153 -21.17 -10.87 8.52
CA THR A 153 -22.28 -10.45 9.41
C THR A 153 -23.27 -9.52 8.72
N LEU A 154 -22.79 -8.52 7.96
CA LEU A 154 -23.67 -7.58 7.26
C LEU A 154 -24.46 -8.24 6.12
N SER A 155 -23.95 -9.35 5.58
CA SER A 155 -24.60 -10.13 4.52
C SER A 155 -25.79 -10.92 5.02
N ASP A 156 -25.83 -11.23 6.32
CA ASP A 156 -26.98 -11.88 6.95
C ASP A 156 -28.15 -10.91 7.13
N PRO A 157 -29.41 -11.41 7.05
CA PRO A 157 -30.59 -10.65 7.46
C PRO A 157 -30.43 -10.09 8.87
N VAL A 158 -30.93 -8.88 9.12
CA VAL A 158 -30.75 -8.15 10.40
C VAL A 158 -31.14 -8.99 11.62
N ASP A 159 -32.16 -9.83 11.50
CA ASP A 159 -32.67 -10.72 12.55
C ASP A 159 -31.83 -11.99 12.77
N LEU A 160 -30.90 -12.31 11.87
CA LEU A 160 -30.02 -13.48 11.92
C LEU A 160 -28.54 -13.15 12.14
N ARG A 161 -28.19 -11.86 12.25
CA ARG A 161 -26.79 -11.44 12.48
C ARG A 161 -26.26 -11.97 13.80
N SER A 162 -25.00 -12.43 13.78
CA SER A 162 -24.25 -12.88 14.96
C SER A 162 -24.03 -11.75 15.98
N THR A 163 -23.86 -10.52 15.49
CA THR A 163 -23.69 -9.30 16.29
C THR A 163 -24.28 -8.09 15.56
N SER A 164 -24.67 -7.06 16.32
CA SER A 164 -25.07 -5.74 15.80
C SER A 164 -23.90 -4.74 15.73
N ASP A 165 -22.70 -5.13 16.17
CA ASP A 165 -21.55 -4.22 16.28
C ASP A 165 -21.14 -3.60 14.92
N TYR A 166 -21.47 -4.28 13.82
CA TYR A 166 -21.12 -3.84 12.46
C TYR A 166 -22.25 -3.08 11.74
N ASP A 167 -23.44 -2.96 12.33
CA ASP A 167 -24.63 -2.43 11.66
C ASP A 167 -24.47 -0.98 11.19
N GLY A 168 -23.63 -0.21 11.90
CA GLY A 168 -23.30 1.17 11.55
C GLY A 168 -22.26 1.32 10.43
N LEU A 169 -21.54 0.26 10.05
CA LEU A 169 -20.47 0.34 9.08
C LEU A 169 -21.02 0.61 7.67
N THR A 170 -20.53 1.69 7.06
CA THR A 170 -20.90 2.10 5.70
C THR A 170 -19.69 2.22 4.77
N LEU A 171 -18.49 2.37 5.32
CA LEU A 171 -17.27 2.58 4.54
C LEU A 171 -16.06 1.85 5.14
N ALA A 172 -15.35 1.10 4.30
CA ALA A 172 -14.02 0.55 4.59
C ALA A 172 -12.95 1.38 3.87
N VAL A 173 -12.01 1.94 4.62
CA VAL A 173 -10.88 2.72 4.10
C VAL A 173 -9.58 1.95 4.31
N ILE A 174 -8.84 1.70 3.22
CA ILE A 174 -7.61 0.92 3.24
C ILE A 174 -6.49 1.74 2.61
N ASP A 175 -5.50 2.15 3.41
CA ASP A 175 -4.33 2.92 2.98
C ASP A 175 -3.07 2.04 3.02
N ASP A 176 -2.50 1.78 1.83
CA ASP A 176 -1.22 1.08 1.64
C ASP A 176 -1.04 -0.25 2.41
N PRO A 177 -1.91 -1.26 2.17
CA PRO A 177 -1.93 -2.51 2.94
C PRO A 177 -0.76 -3.47 2.66
N VAL A 178 0.09 -3.15 1.69
CA VAL A 178 1.16 -4.04 1.20
C VAL A 178 2.55 -3.44 1.33
N SER A 179 2.72 -2.49 2.24
CA SER A 179 4.02 -1.89 2.53
C SER A 179 5.03 -2.96 2.94
N SER A 180 6.21 -2.98 2.31
CA SER A 180 7.29 -3.94 2.58
C SER A 180 7.04 -5.42 2.20
N MET A 181 5.96 -5.72 1.47
CA MET A 181 5.67 -7.07 0.98
C MET A 181 6.39 -7.36 -0.36
N ASP A 182 6.64 -8.64 -0.66
CA ASP A 182 7.16 -9.04 -1.97
C ASP A 182 6.04 -9.18 -3.02
N ASP A 183 6.41 -9.23 -4.31
CA ASP A 183 5.46 -9.25 -5.43
C ASP A 183 4.43 -10.41 -5.31
N VAL A 184 4.85 -11.57 -4.78
CA VAL A 184 3.95 -12.73 -4.60
C VAL A 184 2.89 -12.41 -3.53
N ARG A 185 3.32 -11.93 -2.36
CA ARG A 185 2.39 -11.54 -1.28
C ARG A 185 1.46 -10.41 -1.69
N ILE A 186 1.98 -9.41 -2.41
CA ILE A 186 1.18 -8.30 -2.96
C ILE A 186 0.03 -8.82 -3.83
N VAL A 187 0.32 -9.77 -4.72
CA VAL A 187 -0.71 -10.37 -5.59
C VAL A 187 -1.73 -11.15 -4.77
N THR A 188 -1.29 -11.98 -3.81
CA THR A 188 -2.18 -12.77 -2.95
C THR A 188 -3.13 -11.87 -2.15
N VAL A 189 -2.60 -10.82 -1.49
CA VAL A 189 -3.40 -9.86 -0.72
C VAL A 189 -4.39 -9.12 -1.61
N ALA A 190 -3.97 -8.69 -2.81
CA ALA A 190 -4.85 -8.00 -3.75
C ALA A 190 -6.00 -8.90 -4.23
N LEU A 191 -5.75 -10.18 -4.51
CA LEU A 191 -6.77 -11.13 -4.93
C LEU A 191 -7.77 -11.41 -3.80
N ALA A 192 -7.28 -11.68 -2.58
CA ALA A 192 -8.13 -11.91 -1.41
C ALA A 192 -9.02 -10.70 -1.11
N LEU A 193 -8.45 -9.49 -1.13
CA LEU A 193 -9.21 -8.25 -0.94
C LEU A 193 -10.25 -8.05 -2.06
N SER A 194 -9.90 -8.33 -3.31
CA SER A 194 -10.85 -8.29 -4.43
C SER A 194 -12.03 -9.23 -4.17
N ASP A 195 -11.78 -10.45 -3.70
CA ASP A 195 -12.85 -11.43 -3.47
C ASP A 195 -13.72 -11.06 -2.26
N LEU A 196 -13.14 -10.48 -1.20
CA LEU A 196 -13.88 -9.87 -0.10
C LEU A 196 -14.82 -8.75 -0.58
N ILE A 197 -14.32 -7.82 -1.40
CA ILE A 197 -15.14 -6.74 -2.00
C ILE A 197 -16.25 -7.34 -2.88
N LYS A 198 -15.97 -8.44 -3.58
CA LYS A 198 -16.98 -9.14 -4.38
C LYS A 198 -18.08 -9.74 -3.51
N ARG A 199 -17.75 -10.32 -2.36
CA ARG A 199 -18.74 -10.80 -1.38
C ARG A 199 -19.58 -9.66 -0.82
N ALA A 200 -18.97 -8.51 -0.56
CA ALA A 200 -19.65 -7.33 -0.04
C ALA A 200 -20.63 -6.63 -1.02
N SER A 201 -20.79 -7.12 -2.25
CA SER A 201 -21.64 -6.45 -3.27
C SER A 201 -23.12 -6.37 -2.89
N GLY A 202 -23.58 -7.23 -1.99
CA GLY A 202 -24.96 -7.29 -1.52
C GLY A 202 -25.23 -6.46 -0.26
N VAL A 203 -24.20 -5.90 0.36
CA VAL A 203 -24.31 -5.15 1.61
C VAL A 203 -24.11 -3.65 1.37
N ASN A 204 -24.57 -2.83 2.31
CA ASN A 204 -24.38 -1.38 2.27
C ASN A 204 -22.99 -0.96 2.79
N LEU A 205 -21.93 -1.56 2.25
CA LEU A 205 -20.54 -1.26 2.60
C LEU A 205 -19.75 -0.85 1.36
N GLN A 206 -19.21 0.36 1.37
CA GLN A 206 -18.36 0.90 0.32
C GLN A 206 -16.87 0.72 0.66
N PHE A 207 -16.00 0.76 -0.35
CA PHE A 207 -14.56 0.61 -0.17
C PHE A 207 -13.81 1.78 -0.80
N VAL A 208 -12.92 2.42 -0.05
CA VAL A 208 -11.91 3.36 -0.57
C VAL A 208 -10.54 2.76 -0.31
N ILE A 209 -9.83 2.42 -1.39
CA ILE A 209 -8.53 1.77 -1.32
C ILE A 209 -7.51 2.71 -1.93
N ALA A 210 -6.58 3.22 -1.14
CA ALA A 210 -5.52 4.08 -1.60
C ALA A 210 -4.19 3.34 -1.54
N THR A 211 -3.40 3.41 -2.62
CA THR A 211 -2.06 2.83 -2.60
C THR A 211 -1.03 3.60 -3.42
N HIS A 212 0.24 3.55 -3.03
CA HIS A 212 1.37 3.88 -3.90
C HIS A 212 1.89 2.67 -4.69
N HIS A 213 1.47 1.46 -4.34
CA HIS A 213 2.02 0.23 -4.92
C HIS A 213 1.33 -0.10 -6.25
N PRO A 214 2.04 -0.02 -7.40
CA PRO A 214 1.42 -0.16 -8.71
C PRO A 214 0.94 -1.57 -9.03
N LEU A 215 1.69 -2.60 -8.62
CA LEU A 215 1.29 -4.00 -8.82
C LEU A 215 -0.04 -4.27 -8.10
N PHE A 216 -0.13 -3.89 -6.83
CA PHE A 216 -1.35 -3.97 -6.03
C PHE A 216 -2.53 -3.26 -6.70
N PHE A 217 -2.33 -1.99 -7.08
CA PHE A 217 -3.34 -1.21 -7.81
C PHE A 217 -3.78 -1.91 -9.09
N ASN A 218 -2.86 -2.44 -9.89
CA ASN A 218 -3.17 -3.10 -11.16
C ASN A 218 -3.91 -4.42 -10.97
N VAL A 219 -3.54 -5.23 -9.99
CA VAL A 219 -4.26 -6.48 -9.69
C VAL A 219 -5.70 -6.15 -9.27
N LEU A 220 -5.90 -5.18 -8.37
CA LEU A 220 -7.24 -4.74 -7.97
C LEU A 220 -8.03 -4.14 -9.14
N PHE A 221 -7.43 -3.21 -9.91
CA PHE A 221 -8.07 -2.58 -11.06
C PHE A 221 -8.59 -3.60 -12.09
N ASN A 222 -7.80 -4.64 -12.35
CA ASN A 222 -8.20 -5.70 -13.29
C ASN A 222 -9.21 -6.68 -12.69
N SER A 223 -9.15 -6.91 -11.38
CA SER A 223 -10.05 -7.83 -10.68
C SER A 223 -11.41 -7.20 -10.36
N LEU A 224 -11.46 -5.86 -10.27
CA LEU A 224 -12.63 -5.03 -9.94
C LEU A 224 -13.02 -4.18 -11.16
N ARG A 225 -13.70 -4.80 -12.14
CA ARG A 225 -14.16 -4.12 -13.38
C ARG A 225 -15.67 -3.92 -13.44
N ARG A 226 -16.34 -3.78 -12.29
CA ARG A 226 -17.80 -3.63 -12.25
C ARG A 226 -18.21 -2.19 -12.54
N LYS A 227 -19.49 -2.00 -12.92
CA LYS A 227 -20.04 -0.67 -13.21
C LYS A 227 -19.92 0.31 -12.02
N ARG A 228 -19.98 -0.22 -10.79
CA ARG A 228 -19.89 0.53 -9.53
C ARG A 228 -18.46 0.68 -9.00
N ASP A 229 -17.45 0.19 -9.73
CA ASP A 229 -16.05 0.39 -9.38
C ASP A 229 -15.48 1.58 -10.17
N ARG A 230 -14.69 2.43 -9.52
CA ARG A 230 -13.97 3.53 -10.15
C ARG A 230 -12.55 3.58 -9.66
N ALA A 231 -11.66 3.91 -10.58
CA ALA A 231 -10.25 4.11 -10.30
C ALA A 231 -9.86 5.58 -10.51
N TYR A 232 -8.93 6.05 -9.70
CA TYR A 232 -8.44 7.42 -9.69
C TYR A 232 -6.93 7.45 -9.53
N VAL A 233 -6.34 8.52 -10.04
CA VAL A 233 -4.97 8.93 -9.77
C VAL A 233 -5.04 10.22 -8.96
N LEU A 234 -4.47 10.21 -7.77
CA LEU A 234 -4.36 11.35 -6.89
C LEU A 234 -2.96 11.97 -7.03
N GLN A 235 -2.91 13.26 -7.36
CA GLN A 235 -1.69 14.03 -7.52
C GLN A 235 -1.73 15.29 -6.66
N ARG A 236 -0.57 15.78 -6.25
CA ARG A 236 -0.43 17.07 -5.55
C ARG A 236 -0.13 18.16 -6.58
N GLY A 237 -0.96 19.19 -6.65
CA GLY A 237 -0.79 20.31 -7.59
C GLY A 237 -0.18 21.56 -6.94
N ARG A 238 0.34 22.48 -7.78
CA ARG A 238 0.84 23.81 -7.37
C ARG A 238 -0.23 24.91 -7.56
N PRO A 239 -0.32 25.94 -6.68
CA PRO A 239 0.61 26.26 -5.60
C PRO A 239 0.34 25.53 -4.26
N ALA A 240 -0.81 24.91 -4.08
CA ALA A 240 -1.09 23.90 -3.06
C ALA A 240 -2.47 23.29 -3.38
N GLY A 241 -2.60 21.97 -3.32
CA GLY A 241 -3.88 21.30 -3.49
C GLY A 241 -3.72 19.89 -4.03
N TRP A 242 -4.86 19.25 -4.27
CA TRP A 242 -4.97 17.89 -4.77
C TRP A 242 -5.76 17.87 -6.07
N ALA A 243 -5.29 17.09 -7.03
CA ALA A 243 -6.04 16.75 -8.23
C ALA A 243 -6.40 15.27 -8.16
N LEU A 244 -7.71 14.98 -8.20
CA LEU A 244 -8.21 13.62 -8.33
C LEU A 244 -8.66 13.41 -9.77
N LYS A 245 -7.89 12.63 -10.53
CA LYS A 245 -8.16 12.34 -11.94
C LYS A 245 -8.72 10.94 -12.08
N ARG A 246 -9.88 10.81 -12.72
CA ARG A 246 -10.47 9.51 -13.04
C ARG A 246 -9.55 8.75 -14.00
N GLN A 247 -9.22 7.52 -13.65
CA GLN A 247 -8.54 6.56 -14.50
C GLN A 247 -9.61 5.84 -15.34
N SER A 248 -9.66 6.15 -16.64
CA SER A 248 -10.74 5.68 -17.54
C SER A 248 -10.30 4.72 -18.63
N GLN A 249 -9.00 4.41 -18.74
CA GLN A 249 -8.51 3.53 -19.81
C GLN A 249 -8.40 2.08 -19.32
N ASP A 250 -8.68 1.13 -20.23
CA ASP A 250 -8.47 -0.32 -20.07
C ASP A 250 -6.99 -0.70 -19.92
N ALA A 251 -6.08 0.26 -20.07
CA ALA A 251 -4.67 0.06 -19.82
C ALA A 251 -4.43 0.10 -18.30
N PRO A 252 -3.92 -0.99 -17.69
CA PRO A 252 -3.45 -0.95 -16.31
C PRO A 252 -2.50 0.23 -16.13
N PHE A 253 -2.54 0.85 -14.96
CA PHE A 253 -1.61 1.91 -14.60
C PHE A 253 -0.19 1.40 -14.83
N SER A 254 0.47 1.89 -15.88
CA SER A 254 1.86 1.52 -16.11
C SER A 254 2.67 2.29 -15.08
N TYR A 255 3.04 1.61 -13.99
CA TYR A 255 3.95 2.12 -12.97
C TYR A 255 5.09 2.94 -13.56
N HIS A 256 5.69 2.39 -14.62
CA HIS A 256 6.81 2.97 -15.31
C HIS A 256 6.45 4.32 -15.94
N LEU A 257 5.26 4.47 -16.52
CA LEU A 257 4.79 5.76 -17.03
C LEU A 257 4.64 6.79 -15.91
N ALA A 258 4.09 6.41 -14.77
CA ALA A 258 3.93 7.37 -13.67
C ALA A 258 5.23 7.74 -12.97
N LEU A 259 6.17 6.79 -12.83
CA LEU A 259 7.53 7.12 -12.42
C LEU A 259 8.16 8.12 -13.39
N ILE A 260 7.99 7.91 -14.69
CA ILE A 260 8.49 8.81 -15.71
C ILE A 260 7.84 10.19 -15.57
N GLU A 261 6.52 10.28 -15.44
CA GLU A 261 5.80 11.54 -15.25
C GLU A 261 6.24 12.28 -13.98
N GLU A 262 6.40 11.57 -12.86
CA GLU A 262 6.85 12.16 -11.59
C GLU A 262 8.30 12.67 -11.69
N ILE A 263 9.20 11.90 -12.29
CA ILE A 263 10.59 12.32 -12.51
C ILE A 263 10.65 13.52 -13.47
N GLN A 264 9.85 13.52 -14.54
CA GLN A 264 9.77 14.65 -15.48
C GLN A 264 9.26 15.92 -14.79
N LEU A 265 8.21 15.80 -13.97
CA LEU A 265 7.70 16.91 -13.18
C LEU A 265 8.74 17.40 -12.18
N ALA A 266 9.49 16.49 -11.54
CA ALA A 266 10.56 16.87 -10.62
C ALA A 266 11.70 17.63 -11.31
N ILE A 267 12.04 17.23 -12.54
CA ILE A 267 13.05 17.89 -13.37
C ILE A 267 12.57 19.28 -13.81
N SER A 268 11.33 19.41 -14.31
CA SER A 268 10.80 20.68 -14.81
C SER A 268 10.61 21.72 -13.71
N GLU A 269 10.37 21.24 -12.49
CA GLU A 269 10.17 22.05 -11.30
C GLU A 269 11.44 22.27 -10.44
N ASP A 270 12.59 21.78 -10.90
CA ASP A 270 13.89 21.84 -10.21
C ASP A 270 13.84 21.32 -8.76
N ARG A 271 13.08 20.24 -8.54
CA ARG A 271 12.87 19.60 -7.23
C ARG A 271 13.40 18.17 -7.18
N VAL A 272 14.42 17.88 -7.98
CA VAL A 272 15.07 16.57 -7.97
C VAL A 272 15.63 16.30 -6.57
N GLN A 273 15.36 15.10 -6.07
CA GLN A 273 15.66 14.66 -4.71
C GLN A 273 16.11 13.20 -4.78
N ARG A 274 16.72 12.70 -3.69
CA ARG A 274 17.31 11.36 -3.62
C ARG A 274 16.29 10.26 -3.93
N SER A 275 15.02 10.47 -3.57
CA SER A 275 13.90 9.60 -3.93
C SER A 275 13.77 9.38 -5.44
N HIS A 276 13.96 10.42 -6.25
CA HIS A 276 13.88 10.34 -7.72
C HIS A 276 15.01 9.52 -8.34
N PHE A 277 16.21 9.54 -7.74
CA PHE A 277 17.31 8.66 -8.14
C PHE A 277 16.96 7.19 -7.89
N ASN A 278 16.41 6.87 -6.72
CA ASN A 278 15.97 5.51 -6.40
C ASN A 278 14.84 5.05 -7.34
N GLN A 279 13.89 5.93 -7.67
CA GLN A 279 12.84 5.67 -8.66
C GLN A 279 13.42 5.38 -10.05
N PHE A 280 14.39 6.19 -10.51
CA PHE A 280 15.02 5.97 -11.81
C PHE A 280 15.81 4.66 -11.84
N ARG A 281 16.53 4.32 -10.77
CA ARG A 281 17.20 3.02 -10.64
C ARG A 281 16.21 1.85 -10.76
N ALA A 282 15.09 1.91 -10.04
CA ALA A 282 14.06 0.87 -10.10
C ALA A 282 13.48 0.71 -11.51
N LEU A 283 13.30 1.83 -12.23
CA LEU A 283 12.90 1.83 -13.63
C LEU A 283 13.93 1.14 -14.53
N LEU A 284 15.22 1.45 -14.35
CA LEU A 284 16.32 0.83 -15.10
C LEU A 284 16.42 -0.67 -14.81
N GLU A 285 16.33 -1.09 -13.53
CA GLU A 285 16.34 -2.50 -13.13
C GLU A 285 15.21 -3.31 -13.77
N LYS A 286 13.97 -2.81 -13.69
CA LYS A 286 12.82 -3.49 -14.31
C LYS A 286 12.95 -3.50 -15.83
N THR A 287 13.43 -2.43 -16.45
CA THR A 287 13.65 -2.35 -17.90
C THR A 287 14.72 -3.34 -18.37
N ALA A 288 15.85 -3.42 -17.67
CA ALA A 288 16.96 -4.32 -17.99
C ALA A 288 16.53 -5.78 -17.88
N ASN A 289 15.85 -6.12 -16.78
CA ASN A 289 15.30 -7.46 -16.58
C ASN A 289 14.29 -7.83 -17.66
N PHE A 290 13.37 -6.91 -18.02
CA PHE A 290 12.36 -7.15 -19.05
C PHE A 290 12.96 -7.36 -20.45
N LEU A 291 14.00 -6.60 -20.78
CA LEU A 291 14.66 -6.68 -22.09
C LEU A 291 15.80 -7.72 -22.15
N GLY A 292 16.07 -8.43 -21.04
CA GLY A 292 17.06 -9.51 -20.99
C GLY A 292 18.52 -9.06 -20.95
N TYR A 293 18.81 -7.86 -20.43
CA TYR A 293 20.19 -7.38 -20.24
C TYR A 293 20.88 -8.15 -19.12
N THR A 294 21.95 -8.87 -19.43
CA THR A 294 22.68 -9.72 -18.49
C THR A 294 23.73 -8.97 -17.68
N GLY A 295 24.19 -7.80 -18.14
CA GLY A 295 25.08 -6.91 -17.38
C GLY A 295 24.33 -6.01 -16.39
N GLY A 296 23.01 -6.19 -16.26
CA GLY A 296 22.16 -5.44 -15.34
C GLY A 296 21.79 -4.04 -15.84
N TRP A 297 21.19 -3.25 -14.95
CA TRP A 297 20.60 -1.95 -15.28
C TRP A 297 21.59 -0.89 -15.78
N GLY A 298 22.87 -1.03 -15.44
CA GLY A 298 23.93 -0.09 -15.85
C GLY A 298 24.13 -0.05 -17.37
N GLU A 299 23.83 -1.13 -18.09
CA GLU A 299 23.93 -1.19 -19.56
C GLU A 299 22.92 -0.27 -20.29
N LEU A 300 21.92 0.21 -19.56
CA LEU A 300 20.92 1.14 -20.07
C LEU A 300 21.35 2.61 -19.98
N LEU A 301 22.38 2.94 -19.20
CA LEU A 301 22.95 4.28 -19.09
C LEU A 301 24.01 4.48 -20.18
N LYS A 302 23.71 5.33 -21.16
CA LYS A 302 24.53 5.54 -22.36
C LYS A 302 24.84 7.02 -22.62
N GLY A 303 24.39 7.92 -21.75
CA GLY A 303 24.63 9.33 -21.90
C GLY A 303 26.04 9.74 -21.43
N PRO A 304 26.33 11.05 -21.44
CA PRO A 304 27.63 11.60 -21.10
C PRO A 304 28.02 11.37 -19.62
N ASP A 305 27.04 11.19 -18.74
CA ASP A 305 27.22 11.15 -17.29
C ASP A 305 27.03 9.74 -16.70
N ALA A 306 26.88 8.71 -17.55
CA ALA A 306 26.56 7.33 -17.17
C ALA A 306 27.48 6.78 -16.07
N VAL A 307 28.79 7.05 -16.13
CA VAL A 307 29.76 6.58 -15.11
C VAL A 307 29.49 7.21 -13.75
N VAL A 308 29.22 8.51 -13.71
CA VAL A 308 28.93 9.25 -12.48
C VAL A 308 27.60 8.78 -11.92
N LEU A 309 26.56 8.75 -12.76
CA LEU A 309 25.23 8.37 -12.31
C LEU A 309 25.17 6.92 -11.82
N THR A 310 25.88 5.99 -12.46
CA THR A 310 25.97 4.60 -12.00
C THR A 310 26.48 4.51 -10.55
N ARG A 311 27.51 5.28 -10.21
CA ARG A 311 28.06 5.30 -8.85
C ARG A 311 27.08 5.89 -7.85
N VAL A 312 26.41 6.97 -8.24
CA VAL A 312 25.43 7.67 -7.40
C VAL A 312 24.21 6.78 -7.13
N LEU A 313 23.67 6.12 -8.16
CA LEU A 313 22.54 5.19 -8.01
C LEU A 313 22.88 3.98 -7.14
N ASN A 314 24.13 3.47 -7.20
CA ASN A 314 24.60 2.44 -6.27
C ASN A 314 24.74 2.96 -4.84
N LEU A 315 25.26 4.17 -4.67
CA LEU A 315 25.42 4.79 -3.37
C LEU A 315 24.07 5.04 -2.69
N TYR A 316 23.10 5.57 -3.43
CA TYR A 316 21.78 5.93 -2.90
C TYR A 316 20.89 4.71 -2.62
N SER A 317 21.10 3.59 -3.32
CA SER A 317 20.38 2.33 -3.11
C SER A 317 20.88 1.49 -1.92
N HIS A 318 22.06 1.79 -1.38
CA HIS A 318 22.56 1.15 -0.17
C HIS A 318 22.32 2.11 1.02
N ASP A 319 21.31 1.81 1.85
CA ASP A 319 20.84 2.58 3.02
C ASP A 319 21.87 2.86 4.14
N ARG A 320 23.18 2.74 3.88
CA ARG A 320 24.24 3.07 4.86
C ARG A 320 24.37 4.58 5.18
N PHE A 321 23.58 5.44 4.54
CA PHE A 321 23.59 6.88 4.74
C PHE A 321 22.17 7.44 4.88
N ALA A 322 21.29 6.74 5.58
CA ALA A 322 19.95 7.27 5.93
C ALA A 322 20.02 8.39 6.98
N ASP A 323 21.09 8.45 7.78
CA ASP A 323 21.22 9.41 8.91
C ASP A 323 21.84 10.77 8.58
N THR A 324 22.23 11.02 7.33
CA THR A 324 22.71 12.34 6.89
C THR A 324 21.74 12.97 5.90
N ASP A 325 20.66 13.53 6.47
CA ASP A 325 19.75 14.47 5.83
C ASP A 325 20.50 15.73 5.38
N SER A 326 21.21 15.64 4.26
CA SER A 326 21.48 16.78 3.40
C SER A 326 20.55 16.66 2.19
N SER A 327 19.42 17.34 2.27
CA SER A 327 18.39 17.42 1.22
C SER A 327 18.85 18.14 -0.05
N VAL A 328 20.09 18.65 -0.06
CA VAL A 328 20.67 19.42 -1.16
C VAL A 328 21.55 18.49 -2.00
N ILE A 329 21.00 18.07 -3.14
CA ILE A 329 21.78 17.40 -4.19
C ILE A 329 22.59 18.48 -4.91
N SER A 330 23.85 18.18 -5.23
CA SER A 330 24.68 19.14 -5.97
C SER A 330 24.10 19.38 -7.36
N VAL A 331 24.36 20.57 -7.92
CA VAL A 331 23.88 20.93 -9.26
C VAL A 331 24.41 19.95 -10.30
N GLU A 332 25.68 19.54 -10.16
CA GLU A 332 26.33 18.58 -11.06
C GLU A 332 25.64 17.21 -11.06
N LEU A 333 25.22 16.73 -9.88
CA LEU A 333 24.50 15.46 -9.76
C LEU A 333 23.08 15.56 -10.33
N THR A 334 22.45 16.71 -10.17
CA THR A 334 21.12 16.98 -10.72
C THR A 334 21.17 17.03 -12.25
N ASP A 335 22.19 17.67 -12.83
CA ASP A 335 22.39 17.74 -14.27
C ASP A 335 22.74 16.36 -14.86
N ALA A 336 23.62 15.60 -14.20
CA ALA A 336 23.92 14.21 -14.58
C ALA A 336 22.65 13.34 -14.59
N PHE A 337 21.79 13.48 -13.59
CA PHE A 337 20.51 12.78 -13.54
C PHE A 337 19.58 13.19 -14.69
N LYS A 338 19.44 14.50 -14.95
CA LYS A 338 18.62 15.05 -16.05
C LYS A 338 19.09 14.50 -17.41
N ASN A 339 20.39 14.51 -17.67
CA ASN A 339 20.98 14.08 -18.94
C ASN A 339 20.74 12.59 -19.20
N GLU A 340 21.06 11.73 -18.23
CA GLU A 340 20.89 10.29 -18.39
C GLU A 340 19.42 9.87 -18.44
N PHE A 341 18.55 10.51 -17.67
CA PHE A 341 17.12 10.26 -17.74
C PHE A 341 16.56 10.61 -19.12
N HIS A 342 17.01 11.74 -19.71
CA HIS A 342 16.64 12.11 -21.07
C HIS A 342 17.12 11.08 -22.11
N GLU A 343 18.40 10.68 -22.05
CA GLU A 343 18.95 9.68 -22.98
C GLU A 343 18.26 8.31 -22.82
N PHE A 344 17.90 7.92 -21.60
CA PHE A 344 17.07 6.73 -21.35
C PHE A 344 15.71 6.83 -22.05
N LEU A 345 14.97 7.93 -21.86
CA LEU A 345 13.66 8.11 -22.50
C LEU A 345 13.74 8.04 -24.03
N LYS A 346 14.77 8.67 -24.59
CA LYS A 346 15.06 8.70 -26.03
C LYS A 346 15.42 7.31 -26.56
N ALA A 347 16.28 6.55 -25.87
CA ALA A 347 16.72 5.23 -26.29
C ALA A 347 15.56 4.22 -26.43
N PHE A 348 14.53 4.36 -25.60
CA PHE A 348 13.37 3.45 -25.59
C PHE A 348 12.09 4.06 -26.18
N ASN A 349 12.19 5.23 -26.83
CA ASN A 349 11.07 5.92 -27.47
C ASN A 349 9.85 6.11 -26.56
N TRP A 350 10.06 6.42 -25.27
CA TRP A 350 8.97 6.73 -24.37
C TRP A 350 8.23 7.98 -24.88
N ARG A 351 6.91 7.86 -25.11
CA ARG A 351 6.09 9.00 -25.50
C ARG A 351 5.95 9.95 -24.32
N ILE A 352 6.59 11.10 -24.43
CA ILE A 352 6.51 12.19 -23.46
C ILE A 352 5.09 12.75 -23.52
N ALA A 353 4.41 12.86 -22.38
CA ALA A 353 3.20 13.67 -22.29
C ALA A 353 3.63 15.14 -22.46
N ALA A 354 3.21 15.76 -23.56
CA ALA A 354 3.47 17.17 -23.84
C ALA A 354 2.67 18.09 -22.92
#